data_AF-A0A1F3R3R5-F1
#
_entry.id   AF-A0A1F3R3R5-F1
#
_cell.length_a   1.000
_cell.length_b   1.000
_cell.length_c   1.000
_cell.angle_alpha   90.00
_cell.angle_beta   90.00
_cell.angle_gamma   90.00
#
_symmetry.space_group_name_H-M   'P 1'
#
loop_
_entity.id
_entity.type
_entity.pdbx_description
1 polymer ?
#
loop_
_entity_poly.entity_id
_entity_poly.type
_entity_poly.pdbx_seq_one_letter_code
_entity_poly.pdbx_strand_id
1 'polypeptide(L)'
;MKNSPQKEKNTFNRRGFLPILGLGFLVPLFGFGKPSVEVLEEIEEYQTLLRPDGTTVKVKKSVIDKSKVIEKNISNSSLLEWLTPKN
;
A
#
# COMPACT_ATOMS: atom_id res chain seq x y z
N MET A 1 5.56 -54.51 -45.68
CA MET A 1 5.39 -53.20 -46.37
C MET A 1 5.43 -52.12 -45.30
N LYS A 2 6.43 -51.24 -45.31
CA LYS A 2 6.59 -50.15 -44.33
C LYS A 2 5.94 -48.89 -44.90
N ASN A 3 4.87 -48.41 -44.27
CA ASN A 3 4.26 -47.13 -44.61
C ASN A 3 5.00 -46.03 -43.86
N SER A 4 5.67 -45.14 -44.59
CA SER A 4 6.34 -43.97 -44.03
C SER A 4 5.31 -42.91 -43.61
N PRO A 5 5.46 -42.25 -42.45
CA PRO A 5 4.62 -41.10 -42.11
C PRO A 5 5.06 -39.89 -42.95
N GLN A 6 4.17 -39.43 -43.81
CA GLN A 6 4.36 -38.23 -44.63
C GLN A 6 4.38 -37.00 -43.70
N LYS A 7 5.52 -36.32 -43.59
CA LYS A 7 5.64 -35.06 -42.84
C LYS A 7 4.82 -33.97 -43.55
N GLU A 8 3.70 -33.59 -42.96
CA GLU A 8 2.95 -32.41 -43.41
C GLU A 8 3.80 -31.16 -43.19
N LYS A 9 4.07 -30.43 -44.28
CA LYS A 9 4.72 -29.12 -44.22
C LYS A 9 3.69 -28.11 -43.70
N ASN A 10 3.84 -27.69 -42.44
CA ASN A 10 3.04 -26.65 -41.82
C ASN A 10 3.21 -25.32 -42.57
N THR A 11 2.32 -25.05 -43.51
CA THR A 11 2.19 -23.74 -44.15
C THR A 11 1.34 -22.87 -43.24
N PHE A 12 1.90 -21.75 -42.79
CA PHE A 12 1.19 -20.77 -41.97
C PHE A 12 0.02 -20.18 -42.79
N ASN A 13 -1.18 -20.72 -42.59
CA ASN A 13 -2.37 -20.26 -43.26
C ASN A 13 -2.83 -18.93 -42.67
N ARG A 14 -3.06 -17.92 -43.53
CA ARG A 14 -3.50 -16.56 -43.12
C ARG A 14 -4.74 -16.59 -42.22
N ARG A 15 -5.65 -17.55 -42.45
CA ARG A 15 -6.88 -17.75 -41.67
C ARG A 15 -6.64 -18.33 -40.27
N GLY A 16 -5.50 -18.97 -40.02
CA GLY A 16 -5.12 -19.50 -38.70
C GLY A 16 -4.30 -18.52 -37.86
N PHE A 17 -3.58 -17.60 -38.50
CA PHE A 17 -2.72 -16.63 -37.80
C PHE A 17 -3.45 -15.35 -37.37
N LEU A 18 -4.37 -14.85 -38.20
CA LEU A 18 -5.13 -13.63 -37.91
C LEU A 18 -5.94 -13.67 -36.60
N PRO A 19 -6.62 -14.79 -36.22
CA PRO A 19 -7.33 -14.87 -34.95
C PRO A 19 -6.39 -14.77 -33.74
N ILE A 20 -5.19 -15.35 -33.82
CA ILE A 20 -4.21 -15.35 -32.74
C ILE A 20 -3.67 -13.94 -32.51
N LEU A 21 -3.37 -13.21 -33.59
CA LEU A 21 -2.96 -11.80 -33.53
C LEU A 21 -4.07 -10.90 -32.96
N GLY A 22 -5.32 -11.09 -33.41
CA GLY A 22 -6.46 -10.29 -32.95
C GLY A 22 -6.78 -10.51 -31.47
N LEU A 23 -6.74 -11.77 -31.01
CA LEU A 23 -6.94 -12.10 -29.60
C LEU A 23 -5.78 -11.61 -28.72
N GLY A 24 -4.54 -11.69 -29.21
CA GLY A 24 -3.35 -11.18 -28.52
C GLY A 24 -3.39 -9.67 -28.27
N PHE A 25 -4.01 -8.89 -29.17
CA PHE A 25 -4.16 -7.44 -29.02
C PHE A 25 -5.17 -7.04 -27.92
N LEU A 26 -6.09 -7.93 -27.54
CA LEU A 26 -7.08 -7.67 -26.50
C LEU A 26 -6.61 -8.07 -25.09
N VAL A 27 -5.51 -8.81 -24.97
CA VAL A 27 -4.92 -9.24 -23.68
C VAL A 27 -4.65 -8.05 -22.73
N PRO A 28 -4.15 -6.87 -23.18
CA PRO A 28 -3.93 -5.74 -22.28
C PRO A 28 -5.22 -5.06 -21.80
N LEU A 29 -6.37 -5.27 -22.46
CA LEU A 29 -7.66 -4.72 -22.03
C LEU A 29 -8.28 -5.54 -20.88
N PHE A 30 -8.03 -6.85 -20.87
CA PHE A 30 -8.44 -7.73 -19.78
C PHE A 30 -7.34 -7.75 -18.70
N GLY A 31 -7.20 -6.61 -18.02
CA GLY A 31 -6.26 -6.48 -16.92
C GLY A 31 -6.50 -7.56 -15.86
N PHE A 32 -5.52 -8.46 -15.70
CA PHE A 32 -5.43 -9.32 -14.53
C PHE A 32 -5.03 -8.46 -13.33
N GLY A 33 -6.00 -7.73 -12.80
CA GLY A 33 -5.88 -7.10 -11.49
C GLY A 33 -5.64 -8.21 -10.48
N LYS A 34 -4.45 -8.26 -9.88
CA LYS A 34 -4.32 -8.90 -8.57
C LYS A 34 -5.39 -8.24 -7.69
N PRO A 35 -6.15 -8.97 -6.87
CA PRO A 35 -6.89 -8.30 -5.82
C PRO A 35 -5.84 -7.47 -5.09
N SER A 36 -5.95 -6.15 -5.13
CA SER A 36 -5.24 -5.31 -4.18
C SER A 36 -5.56 -5.96 -2.86
N VAL A 37 -4.53 -6.44 -2.16
CA VAL A 37 -4.66 -6.74 -0.74
C VAL A 37 -5.35 -5.49 -0.21
N GLU A 38 -6.63 -5.64 0.15
CA GLU A 38 -7.31 -4.65 0.95
C GLU A 38 -6.34 -4.49 2.11
N VAL A 39 -5.58 -3.39 2.08
CA VAL A 39 -4.94 -2.89 3.27
C VAL A 39 -6.15 -2.71 4.14
N LEU A 40 -6.39 -3.70 5.00
CA LEU A 40 -7.26 -3.55 6.16
C LEU A 40 -6.77 -2.22 6.70
N GLU A 41 -7.57 -1.18 6.49
CA GLU A 41 -7.37 0.09 7.16
C GLU A 41 -7.54 -0.33 8.62
N GLU A 42 -6.42 -0.74 9.25
CA GLU A 42 -6.29 -0.73 10.69
C GLU A 42 -6.80 0.65 11.03
N ILE A 43 -7.96 0.71 11.67
CA ILE A 43 -8.62 1.94 12.03
C ILE A 43 -7.58 2.67 12.88
N GLU A 44 -6.83 3.57 12.25
CA GLU A 44 -5.64 4.12 12.86
C GLU A 44 -6.16 5.03 13.96
N GLU A 45 -6.10 4.55 15.21
CA GLU A 45 -6.58 5.33 16.33
C GLU A 45 -5.63 6.50 16.56
N TYR A 46 -6.17 7.73 16.51
CA TYR A 46 -5.43 8.95 16.75
C TYR A 46 -5.83 9.56 18.09
N GLN A 47 -4.84 10.11 18.80
CA GLN A 47 -5.04 10.91 20.00
C GLN A 47 -4.56 12.34 19.74
N THR A 48 -5.32 13.32 20.22
CA THR A 48 -4.90 14.73 20.19
C THR A 48 -4.08 15.03 21.44
N LEU A 49 -2.86 15.55 21.26
CA LEU A 49 -1.93 15.91 22.32
C LEU A 49 -1.55 17.39 22.23
N LEU A 50 -0.98 17.92 23.31
CA LEU A 50 -0.44 19.28 23.37
C LEU A 50 1.08 19.25 23.19
N ARG A 51 1.59 20.20 22.40
CA ARG A 51 3.03 20.51 22.31
C ARG A 51 3.45 21.48 23.42
N PRO A 52 4.76 21.62 23.68
CA PRO A 52 5.29 22.65 24.58
C PRO A 52 4.90 24.07 24.18
N ASP A 53 4.75 24.33 22.89
CA ASP A 53 4.31 25.61 22.34
C ASP A 53 2.81 25.91 22.57
N GLY A 54 2.09 25.02 23.26
CA GLY A 54 0.65 25.13 23.52
C GLY A 54 -0.25 24.75 22.34
N THR A 55 0.32 24.34 21.20
CA THR A 55 -0.46 23.93 20.03
C THR A 55 -0.91 22.47 20.13
N THR A 56 -2.00 22.13 19.43
CA THR A 56 -2.53 20.76 19.38
C THR A 56 -1.97 19.99 18.20
N VAL A 57 -1.74 18.69 18.39
CA VAL A 57 -1.26 17.77 17.36
C VAL A 57 -2.00 16.45 17.44
N LYS A 58 -2.24 15.82 16.30
CA LYS A 58 -2.78 14.45 16.25
C LYS A 58 -1.63 13.45 16.11
N VAL A 59 -1.56 12.48 17.01
CA VAL A 59 -0.54 11.43 17.02
C VAL A 59 -1.22 10.07 16.97
N LYS A 60 -0.61 9.13 16.22
CA LYS A 60 -1.06 7.73 16.19
C LYS A 60 -0.90 7.10 17.58
N LYS A 61 -1.93 6.42 18.07
CA LYS A 61 -1.91 5.74 19.38
C LYS A 61 -0.79 4.70 19.47
N SER A 62 -0.51 3.99 18.38
CA SER A 62 0.59 3.02 18.29
C SER A 62 1.98 3.62 18.55
N VAL A 63 2.17 4.92 18.30
CA VAL A 63 3.41 5.64 18.60
C VAL A 63 3.47 6.02 20.07
N ILE A 64 2.33 6.41 20.66
CA ILE A 64 2.22 6.75 22.08
C ILE A 64 2.51 5.52 22.95
N ASP A 65 1.96 4.37 22.59
CA ASP A 65 2.15 3.11 23.34
C ASP A 65 3.61 2.64 23.32
N LYS A 66 4.38 3.00 22.29
CA LYS A 66 5.81 2.70 22.15
C LYS A 66 6.71 3.82 22.70
N SER A 67 6.15 4.94 23.12
CA SER A 67 6.91 6.10 23.57
C SER A 67 7.49 5.89 24.97
N LYS A 68 8.64 6.52 25.25
CA LYS A 68 9.26 6.50 26.57
C LYS A 68 8.77 7.69 27.38
N VAL A 69 8.18 7.41 28.55
CA VAL A 69 7.85 8.47 29.52
C VAL A 69 9.14 9.02 30.13
N ILE A 70 9.38 10.32 29.95
CA ILE A 70 10.56 11.01 30.49
C ILE A 70 10.30 11.44 31.95
N GLU A 71 9.12 11.97 32.22
CA GLU A 71 8.72 12.45 33.55
C GLU A 71 7.23 12.17 33.78
N LYS A 72 6.90 11.34 34.78
CA LYS A 72 5.53 10.86 35.00
C LYS A 72 4.68 11.83 35.82
N ASN A 73 5.29 12.52 36.78
CA ASN A 73 4.61 13.35 37.77
C ASN A 73 5.24 14.74 37.81
N ILE A 74 5.04 15.51 36.73
CA ILE A 74 5.49 16.90 36.65
C ILE A 74 4.67 17.78 37.61
N SER A 75 5.33 18.71 38.31
CA SER A 75 4.64 19.68 39.17
C SER A 75 3.91 20.75 38.34
N ASN A 76 2.84 21.34 38.88
CA ASN A 76 2.08 22.39 38.17
C ASN A 76 2.95 23.60 37.78
N SER A 77 3.92 23.97 38.62
CA SER A 77 4.87 25.04 38.32
C SER A 77 5.77 24.69 37.14
N SER A 78 6.29 23.45 37.10
CA SER A 78 7.14 22.98 36.00
C SER A 78 6.35 22.90 34.69
N LEU A 79 5.10 22.42 34.74
CA LEU A 79 4.22 22.36 33.57
C LEU A 79 3.89 23.76 33.06
N LEU A 80 3.61 24.72 33.96
CA LEU A 80 3.37 26.11 33.60
C LEU A 80 4.59 26.74 32.94
N GLU A 81 5.79 26.54 33.49
CA GLU A 81 7.04 27.02 32.87
C GLU A 81 7.23 26.42 31.47
N TRP A 82 6.89 25.14 31.29
CA TRP A 82 7.03 24.45 30.01
C TRP A 82 6.06 24.96 28.94
N LEU A 83 4.84 25.32 29.34
CA LEU A 83 3.82 25.89 28.44
C LEU A 83 4.00 27.39 28.16
N THR A 84 4.79 28.08 28.97
CA THR A 84 4.99 29.53 28.83
C THR A 84 6.12 29.78 27.82
N PRO A 85 5.85 30.41 26.66
CA PRO A 85 6.90 30.73 25.72
C PRO A 85 7.90 31.69 26.37
N LYS A 86 9.19 31.32 26.36
CA LYS A 86 10.28 32.21 26.79
C LYS A 86 10.44 33.30 25.74
N ASN A 87 9.86 34.46 26.01
CA ASN A 87 10.07 35.70 25.26
C ASN A 87 11.47 36.25 25.48
#